data_AF-A0A0R1YU70-F1
#
_entry.id   AF-A0A0R1YU70-F1
#
_cell.length_a   1.000
_cell.length_b   1.000
_cell.length_c   1.000
_cell.angle_alpha   90.00
_cell.angle_beta   90.00
_cell.angle_gamma   90.00
#
_symmetry.space_group_name_H-M   'P 1'
#
loop_
_entity.id
_entity.type
_entity.pdbx_description
1 polymer ?
#
loop_
_entity_poly.entity_id
_entity_poly.type
_entity_poly.pdbx_seq_one_letter_code
_entity_poly.pdbx_strand_id
1 'polypeptide(L)'
;MVADNHGSFIQLHFSDDKDFAIENNYVGQSIKNARKINGVWHNKKTNQFFYSQAEIKSLVKDAKRQGITLIPEIDTPAHVTALVETMKANGKAKLAKQVSWYSKSYRDEIHLNQAGIQFVNKLNDEVGEDFANQSNARFHLGGDEFTDKVKSNAPYVKYLNATSQNVEKMGFIPEAWNDGFLNSSLSKLNKDIQVTYWSWTADQHGSLGKQRQKYWASMPKLIKHGFKVLNYNDYYLYFNLSKANISKKNVNYMISDMKQYWKPTLWHNDNDTTLKSKRGIVGSSVSLWADAAGSITDQQVYQASNKFIKTFLKLAEDR
;
A
#
# COMPACT_ATOMS: atom_id res chain seq x y z
N MET A 1 8.76 18.79 -3.97
CA MET A 1 8.86 17.93 -5.17
C MET A 1 7.50 17.50 -5.69
N VAL A 2 6.71 16.71 -4.93
CA VAL A 2 5.39 16.22 -5.41
C VAL A 2 4.45 17.40 -5.71
N ALA A 3 4.25 18.31 -4.76
CA ALA A 3 3.44 19.52 -4.95
C ALA A 3 3.95 20.40 -6.10
N ASP A 4 5.26 20.67 -6.15
CA ASP A 4 5.89 21.49 -7.22
C ASP A 4 5.73 20.90 -8.64
N ASN A 5 5.30 19.63 -8.76
CA ASN A 5 5.08 18.95 -10.04
C ASN A 5 3.61 18.45 -10.12
N HIS A 6 2.69 19.16 -9.47
CA HIS A 6 1.23 18.97 -9.56
C HIS A 6 0.73 17.58 -9.12
N GLY A 7 1.53 16.83 -8.35
CA GLY A 7 1.05 15.64 -7.66
C GLY A 7 0.10 16.02 -6.52
N SER A 8 -0.82 15.12 -6.17
CA SER A 8 -1.88 15.38 -5.19
C SER A 8 -1.79 14.54 -3.92
N PHE A 9 -0.92 13.52 -3.87
CA PHE A 9 -0.83 12.65 -2.71
C PHE A 9 0.54 11.98 -2.53
N ILE A 10 0.74 11.46 -1.32
CA ILE A 10 1.82 10.55 -0.97
C ILE A 10 1.20 9.42 -0.14
N GLN A 11 1.34 8.18 -0.59
CA GLN A 11 0.99 6.98 0.16
C GLN A 11 2.17 6.56 1.04
N LEU A 12 1.88 6.23 2.29
CA LEU A 12 2.87 5.85 3.30
C LEU A 12 2.59 4.42 3.75
N HIS A 13 3.37 3.49 3.22
CA HIS A 13 3.34 2.06 3.55
C HIS A 13 4.04 1.82 4.89
N PHE A 14 3.26 1.80 5.99
CA PHE A 14 3.81 1.77 7.36
C PHE A 14 3.96 0.36 7.94
N SER A 15 3.34 -0.65 7.36
CA SER A 15 3.33 -2.01 7.93
C SER A 15 3.74 -3.00 6.87
N ASP A 16 4.83 -3.72 7.13
CA ASP A 16 5.23 -4.89 6.36
C ASP A 16 5.84 -5.95 7.32
N ASP A 17 6.39 -7.03 6.80
CA ASP A 17 7.05 -8.08 7.53
C ASP A 17 8.32 -7.64 8.27
N LYS A 18 8.94 -6.52 7.87
CA LYS A 18 10.20 -6.02 8.47
C LYS A 18 9.98 -5.04 9.61
N ASP A 19 9.08 -4.09 9.45
CA ASP A 19 8.82 -3.03 10.42
C ASP A 19 7.33 -2.69 10.48
N PHE A 20 6.83 -2.46 11.69
CA PHE A 20 5.57 -1.75 11.93
C PHE A 20 5.91 -0.31 12.32
N ALA A 21 5.97 0.56 11.30
CA ALA A 21 6.65 1.83 11.28
C ALA A 21 5.80 3.04 11.70
N ILE A 22 4.77 2.82 12.51
CA ILE A 22 3.93 3.88 13.07
C ILE A 22 3.60 3.62 14.54
N GLU A 23 3.53 4.67 15.34
CA GLU A 23 3.07 4.59 16.72
C GLU A 23 1.61 4.11 16.78
N ASN A 24 1.36 3.12 17.62
CA ASN A 24 0.04 2.60 17.89
C ASN A 24 0.02 1.98 19.30
N ASN A 25 -0.64 2.67 20.22
CA ASN A 25 -0.75 2.28 21.62
C ASN A 25 -1.54 0.98 21.77
N TYR A 26 -2.54 0.73 20.90
CA TYR A 26 -3.33 -0.49 20.94
C TYR A 26 -2.49 -1.76 20.76
N VAL A 27 -1.43 -1.74 19.94
CA VAL A 27 -0.49 -2.87 19.76
C VAL A 27 0.82 -2.72 20.53
N GLY A 28 1.05 -1.55 21.13
CA GLY A 28 2.11 -1.30 22.11
C GLY A 28 3.38 -0.70 21.51
N GLN A 29 3.35 -0.32 20.22
CA GLN A 29 4.36 0.54 19.61
C GLN A 29 4.12 1.96 20.14
N SER A 30 4.91 2.42 21.10
CA SER A 30 4.71 3.74 21.70
C SER A 30 6.02 4.38 22.12
N ILE A 31 6.06 5.71 22.15
CA ILE A 31 7.26 6.46 22.59
C ILE A 31 7.69 6.13 24.02
N LYS A 32 6.76 5.72 24.90
CA LYS A 32 7.06 5.27 26.27
C LYS A 32 7.97 4.04 26.29
N ASN A 33 7.80 3.15 25.30
CA ASN A 33 8.57 1.92 25.14
C ASN A 33 9.69 2.06 24.09
N ALA A 34 10.06 3.28 23.73
CA ALA A 34 11.02 3.55 22.66
C ALA A 34 12.21 4.38 23.13
N ARG A 35 13.25 4.41 22.28
CA ARG A 35 14.40 5.32 22.40
C ARG A 35 14.57 6.05 21.07
N LYS A 36 15.02 7.30 21.11
CA LYS A 36 15.29 8.07 19.89
C LYS A 36 16.78 8.02 19.58
N ILE A 37 17.14 7.56 18.38
CA ILE A 37 18.52 7.48 17.88
C ILE A 37 18.58 8.31 16.60
N ASN A 38 19.47 9.31 16.55
CA ASN A 38 19.65 10.18 15.37
C ASN A 38 18.34 10.75 14.81
N GLY A 39 17.39 11.10 15.69
CA GLY A 39 16.10 11.65 15.29
C GLY A 39 15.03 10.63 14.92
N VAL A 40 15.31 9.33 14.94
CA VAL A 40 14.35 8.25 14.61
C VAL A 40 13.96 7.50 15.88
N TRP A 41 12.68 7.19 16.05
CA TRP A 41 12.23 6.37 17.18
C TRP A 41 12.43 4.89 16.89
N HIS A 42 12.93 4.18 17.89
CA HIS A 42 13.11 2.73 17.86
C HIS A 42 12.41 2.08 19.03
N ASN A 43 11.66 1.02 18.76
CA ASN A 43 11.13 0.16 19.81
C ASN A 43 12.28 -0.40 20.66
N LYS A 44 12.19 -0.34 22.00
CA LYS A 44 13.28 -0.83 22.87
C LYS A 44 13.54 -2.33 22.72
N LYS A 45 12.52 -3.12 22.39
CA LYS A 45 12.57 -4.58 22.35
C LYS A 45 12.76 -5.14 20.95
N THR A 46 11.97 -4.66 19.98
CA THR A 46 12.05 -5.16 18.59
C THR A 46 13.08 -4.41 17.75
N ASN A 47 13.57 -3.25 18.23
CA ASN A 47 14.42 -2.34 17.49
C ASN A 47 13.81 -1.76 16.19
N GLN A 48 12.54 -2.10 15.89
CA GLN A 48 11.81 -1.58 14.74
C GLN A 48 11.73 -0.05 14.81
N PHE A 49 11.90 0.59 13.66
CA PHE A 49 11.78 2.04 13.51
C PHE A 49 10.32 2.42 13.37
N PHE A 50 9.90 3.57 13.91
CA PHE A 50 8.54 4.05 13.70
C PHE A 50 8.42 5.58 13.78
N TYR A 51 7.39 6.13 13.17
CA TYR A 51 6.99 7.52 13.36
C TYR A 51 6.11 7.66 14.59
N SER A 52 6.42 8.62 15.47
CA SER A 52 5.52 9.01 16.55
C SER A 52 4.27 9.71 16.03
N GLN A 53 3.18 9.69 16.80
CA GLN A 53 1.94 10.39 16.43
C GLN A 53 2.16 11.90 16.21
N ALA A 54 3.08 12.49 16.98
CA ALA A 54 3.45 13.89 16.84
C ALA A 54 4.17 14.18 15.52
N GLU A 55 5.06 13.28 15.07
CA GLU A 55 5.73 13.38 13.77
C GLU A 55 4.74 13.23 12.63
N ILE A 56 3.83 12.26 12.69
CA ILE A 56 2.75 12.09 11.72
C ILE A 56 1.87 13.34 11.63
N LYS A 57 1.41 13.88 12.77
CA LYS A 57 0.60 15.12 12.78
C LYS A 57 1.35 16.30 12.18
N SER A 58 2.66 16.40 12.42
CA SER A 58 3.50 17.42 11.77
C SER A 58 3.55 17.22 10.26
N LEU A 59 3.79 15.99 9.79
CA LEU A 59 3.82 15.66 8.36
C LEU A 59 2.48 15.94 7.67
N VAL A 60 1.36 15.56 8.29
CA VAL A 60 0.01 15.84 7.76
C VAL A 60 -0.23 17.35 7.69
N LYS A 61 0.15 18.11 8.73
CA LYS A 61 0.05 19.58 8.71
C LYS A 61 0.87 20.20 7.59
N ASP A 62 2.06 19.67 7.32
CA ASP A 62 2.96 20.15 6.27
C ASP A 62 2.43 19.82 4.88
N ALA A 63 1.98 18.58 4.67
CA ALA A 63 1.37 18.13 3.43
C ALA A 63 0.11 18.95 3.09
N LYS A 64 -0.75 19.22 4.07
CA LYS A 64 -1.94 20.08 3.90
C LYS A 64 -1.59 21.48 3.42
N ARG A 65 -0.52 22.10 3.93
CA ARG A 65 -0.08 23.43 3.47
C ARG A 65 0.38 23.42 2.01
N GLN A 66 0.78 22.26 1.51
CA GLN A 66 1.23 22.04 0.13
C GLN A 66 0.12 21.47 -0.76
N GLY A 67 -1.12 21.33 -0.26
CA GLY A 67 -2.22 20.71 -1.02
C GLY A 67 -2.05 19.22 -1.30
N ILE A 68 -1.23 18.52 -0.49
CA ILE A 68 -0.96 17.09 -0.64
C ILE A 68 -1.75 16.30 0.42
N THR A 69 -2.42 15.24 -0.02
CA THR A 69 -3.01 14.24 0.87
C THR A 69 -1.97 13.18 1.25
N LEU A 70 -1.76 12.93 2.54
CA LEU A 70 -1.04 11.75 3.01
C LEU A 70 -2.01 10.60 3.24
N ILE A 71 -1.71 9.44 2.65
CA ILE A 71 -2.54 8.23 2.73
C ILE A 71 -1.79 7.21 3.61
N PRO A 72 -2.25 6.91 4.82
CA PRO A 72 -1.66 5.84 5.60
C PRO A 72 -2.06 4.49 4.98
N GLU A 73 -1.13 3.55 5.03
CA GLU A 73 -1.38 2.16 4.73
C GLU A 73 -0.95 1.27 5.90
N ILE A 74 -1.89 0.44 6.35
CA ILE A 74 -1.64 -0.67 7.27
C ILE A 74 -1.98 -1.94 6.52
N ASP A 75 -0.94 -2.63 6.06
CA ASP A 75 -1.13 -3.75 5.15
C ASP A 75 -1.65 -4.99 5.88
N THR A 76 -2.84 -5.42 5.47
CA THR A 76 -3.55 -6.55 6.06
C THR A 76 -4.40 -7.24 4.98
N PRO A 77 -4.57 -8.57 5.02
CA PRO A 77 -4.27 -9.44 6.14
C PRO A 77 -2.83 -9.99 6.18
N ALA A 78 -2.08 -9.99 5.08
CA ALA A 78 -0.66 -10.38 5.06
C ALA A 78 0.25 -9.20 5.38
N HIS A 79 1.57 -9.38 5.28
CA HIS A 79 2.56 -8.33 5.56
C HIS A 79 2.48 -7.77 6.99
N VAL A 80 2.16 -8.65 7.97
CA VAL A 80 1.98 -8.29 9.38
C VAL A 80 3.00 -8.92 10.33
N THR A 81 4.09 -9.53 9.84
CA THR A 81 5.06 -10.19 10.73
C THR A 81 5.61 -9.20 11.77
N ALA A 82 6.01 -7.99 11.37
CA ALA A 82 6.56 -6.99 12.29
C ALA A 82 5.52 -6.48 13.30
N LEU A 83 4.25 -6.37 12.89
CA LEU A 83 3.12 -6.04 13.77
C LEU A 83 2.94 -7.12 14.84
N VAL A 84 2.93 -8.39 14.43
CA VAL A 84 2.79 -9.54 15.34
C VAL A 84 3.97 -9.62 16.32
N GLU A 85 5.20 -9.38 15.86
CA GLU A 85 6.39 -9.29 16.73
C GLU A 85 6.28 -8.14 17.74
N THR A 86 5.84 -6.97 17.28
CA THR A 86 5.60 -5.80 18.14
C THR A 86 4.59 -6.14 19.24
N MET A 87 3.47 -6.80 18.90
CA MET A 87 2.50 -7.23 19.89
C MET A 87 3.09 -8.21 20.91
N LYS A 88 3.82 -9.23 20.45
CA LYS A 88 4.48 -10.23 21.31
C LYS A 88 5.46 -9.55 22.28
N ALA A 89 6.31 -8.67 21.77
CA ALA A 89 7.31 -7.94 22.56
C ALA A 89 6.67 -7.04 23.63
N ASN A 90 5.50 -6.47 23.35
CA ASN A 90 4.79 -5.54 24.24
C ASN A 90 3.72 -6.22 25.11
N GLY A 91 3.89 -7.52 25.42
CA GLY A 91 3.03 -8.23 26.37
C GLY A 91 1.65 -8.61 25.82
N LYS A 92 1.44 -8.48 24.50
CA LYS A 92 0.16 -8.79 23.82
C LYS A 92 0.24 -10.10 23.04
N ALA A 93 1.11 -11.03 23.46
CA ALA A 93 1.30 -12.33 22.79
C ALA A 93 0.00 -13.15 22.71
N LYS A 94 -0.86 -13.11 23.73
CA LYS A 94 -2.18 -13.77 23.70
C LYS A 94 -3.10 -13.19 22.63
N LEU A 95 -3.13 -11.85 22.51
CA LEU A 95 -3.92 -11.18 21.48
C LEU A 95 -3.37 -11.49 20.09
N ALA A 96 -2.05 -11.43 19.90
CA ALA A 96 -1.39 -11.78 18.63
C ALA A 96 -1.80 -13.18 18.17
N LYS A 97 -1.68 -14.18 19.06
CA LYS A 97 -2.10 -15.57 18.77
C LYS A 97 -3.59 -15.71 18.46
N GLN A 98 -4.44 -14.83 19.01
CA GLN A 98 -5.88 -14.87 18.78
C GLN A 98 -6.26 -14.29 17.41
N VAL A 99 -5.52 -13.29 16.93
CA VAL A 99 -5.89 -12.52 15.73
C VAL A 99 -5.07 -12.91 14.50
N SER A 100 -3.92 -13.55 14.67
CA SER A 100 -3.05 -13.95 13.57
C SER A 100 -2.77 -15.46 13.51
N TRP A 101 -2.34 -15.92 12.35
CA TRP A 101 -1.87 -17.26 12.09
C TRP A 101 -0.69 -17.25 11.12
N TYR A 102 0.07 -18.35 11.07
CA TYR A 102 1.23 -18.47 10.19
C TYR A 102 0.88 -19.22 8.89
N SER A 103 0.98 -18.53 7.77
CA SER A 103 1.00 -19.06 6.41
C SER A 103 2.41 -19.45 5.98
N LYS A 104 2.53 -20.51 5.18
CA LYS A 104 3.80 -20.90 4.56
C LYS A 104 4.21 -19.96 3.42
N SER A 105 3.26 -19.28 2.79
CA SER A 105 3.51 -18.41 1.64
C SER A 105 3.85 -16.99 2.06
N TYR A 106 3.12 -16.46 3.05
CA TYR A 106 3.12 -15.04 3.40
C TYR A 106 3.34 -14.78 4.89
N ARG A 107 3.91 -15.76 5.61
CA ARG A 107 4.23 -15.67 7.04
C ARG A 107 3.01 -15.36 7.91
N ASP A 108 3.13 -14.44 8.86
CA ASP A 108 2.02 -14.08 9.73
C ASP A 108 0.92 -13.36 8.93
N GLU A 109 -0.32 -13.81 9.09
CA GLU A 109 -1.51 -13.20 8.50
C GLU A 109 -2.60 -12.98 9.55
N ILE A 110 -3.36 -11.90 9.43
CA ILE A 110 -4.57 -11.65 10.24
C ILE A 110 -5.69 -12.59 9.80
N HIS A 111 -6.41 -13.14 10.77
CA HIS A 111 -7.60 -13.94 10.50
C HIS A 111 -8.71 -13.10 9.87
N LEU A 112 -9.30 -13.59 8.77
CA LEU A 112 -10.43 -12.94 8.08
C LEU A 112 -11.79 -13.11 8.80
N ASN A 113 -11.77 -13.43 10.10
CA ASN A 113 -12.96 -13.66 10.92
C ASN A 113 -13.33 -12.40 11.73
N GLN A 114 -14.39 -12.50 12.55
CA GLN A 114 -14.89 -11.35 13.31
C GLN A 114 -13.85 -10.77 14.28
N ALA A 115 -12.99 -11.60 14.88
CA ALA A 115 -11.97 -11.14 15.81
C ALA A 115 -10.86 -10.36 15.09
N GLY A 116 -10.41 -10.84 13.92
CA GLY A 116 -9.43 -10.11 13.11
C GLY A 116 -9.99 -8.81 12.55
N ILE A 117 -11.26 -8.77 12.11
CA ILE A 117 -11.94 -7.53 11.70
C ILE A 117 -11.97 -6.51 12.85
N GLN A 118 -12.37 -6.92 14.06
CA GLN A 118 -12.42 -6.02 15.22
C GLN A 118 -11.02 -5.51 15.60
N PHE A 119 -10.01 -6.37 15.53
CA PHE A 119 -8.63 -6.00 15.78
C PHE A 119 -8.13 -4.96 14.78
N VAL A 120 -8.35 -5.18 13.49
CA VAL A 120 -7.91 -4.29 12.40
C VAL A 120 -8.67 -2.97 12.44
N ASN A 121 -9.97 -2.98 12.71
CA ASN A 121 -10.73 -1.75 12.88
C ASN A 121 -10.15 -0.88 13.99
N LYS A 122 -9.84 -1.47 15.16
CA LYS A 122 -9.25 -0.71 16.26
C LYS A 122 -7.83 -0.20 15.97
N LEU A 123 -7.05 -0.97 15.20
CA LEU A 123 -5.75 -0.54 14.70
C LEU A 123 -5.89 0.67 13.77
N ASN A 124 -6.83 0.58 12.81
CA ASN A 124 -7.11 1.63 11.83
C ASN A 124 -7.77 2.87 12.45
N ASP A 125 -8.56 2.72 13.52
CA ASP A 125 -9.15 3.85 14.26
C ASP A 125 -8.05 4.77 14.79
N GLU A 126 -7.05 4.21 15.48
CA GLU A 126 -5.95 4.99 16.05
C GLU A 126 -5.06 5.61 14.95
N VAL A 127 -4.78 4.87 13.87
CA VAL A 127 -4.02 5.43 12.73
C VAL A 127 -4.81 6.54 12.04
N GLY A 128 -6.09 6.32 11.74
CA GLY A 128 -6.90 7.30 11.00
C GLY A 128 -7.12 8.60 11.79
N GLU A 129 -7.17 8.56 13.12
CA GLU A 129 -7.17 9.79 13.94
C GLU A 129 -5.97 10.71 13.64
N ASP A 130 -4.78 10.14 13.39
CA ASP A 130 -3.57 10.91 13.10
C ASP A 130 -3.55 11.49 11.67
N PHE A 131 -4.38 10.95 10.75
CA PHE A 131 -4.51 11.39 9.35
C PHE A 131 -5.82 12.13 9.04
N ALA A 132 -6.62 12.45 10.06
CA ALA A 132 -7.93 13.09 9.88
C ALA A 132 -7.83 14.54 9.34
N ASN A 133 -8.98 15.09 8.90
CA ASN A 133 -9.14 16.48 8.48
C ASN A 133 -8.27 16.89 7.27
N GLN A 134 -8.00 15.96 6.36
CA GLN A 134 -7.39 16.24 5.05
C GLN A 134 -8.47 16.42 3.99
N SER A 135 -8.22 17.25 2.98
CA SER A 135 -9.02 17.22 1.76
C SER A 135 -8.78 15.92 1.00
N ASN A 136 -9.83 15.30 0.46
CA ASN A 136 -9.73 14.01 -0.23
C ASN A 136 -9.03 12.94 0.65
N ALA A 137 -9.37 12.90 1.94
CA ALA A 137 -8.76 11.99 2.89
C ALA A 137 -8.96 10.54 2.44
N ARG A 138 -7.87 9.78 2.38
CA ARG A 138 -7.83 8.39 1.93
C ARG A 138 -7.14 7.52 2.96
N PHE A 139 -7.50 6.23 2.99
CA PHE A 139 -6.87 5.24 3.88
C PHE A 139 -6.71 3.92 3.12
N HIS A 140 -5.47 3.43 3.02
CA HIS A 140 -5.17 2.19 2.31
C HIS A 140 -5.23 1.00 3.28
N LEU A 141 -6.01 -0.01 2.92
CA LEU A 141 -6.29 -1.19 3.75
C LEU A 141 -5.33 -2.36 3.47
N GLY A 142 -4.40 -2.16 2.53
CA GLY A 142 -3.49 -3.20 2.04
C GLY A 142 -4.19 -4.21 1.15
N GLY A 143 -3.86 -5.48 1.36
CA GLY A 143 -4.62 -6.61 0.82
C GLY A 143 -4.03 -7.22 -0.44
N ASP A 144 -2.74 -7.04 -0.66
CA ASP A 144 -1.91 -7.80 -1.60
C ASP A 144 -1.41 -9.09 -0.95
N GLU A 145 -0.95 -10.00 -1.82
CA GLU A 145 -0.06 -11.11 -1.45
C GLU A 145 -0.40 -11.83 -0.13
N PHE A 146 -1.65 -12.28 0.02
CA PHE A 146 -2.11 -13.05 1.17
C PHE A 146 -2.57 -14.46 0.76
N THR A 147 -2.79 -15.35 1.74
CA THR A 147 -3.24 -16.71 1.43
C THR A 147 -4.64 -16.68 0.85
N ASP A 148 -4.70 -16.67 -0.48
CA ASP A 148 -5.93 -16.50 -1.22
C ASP A 148 -6.58 -17.84 -1.59
N LYS A 149 -7.91 -17.82 -1.63
CA LYS A 149 -8.74 -18.81 -2.32
C LYS A 149 -9.09 -18.26 -3.70
N VAL A 150 -8.22 -18.52 -4.66
CA VAL A 150 -8.27 -17.99 -6.02
C VAL A 150 -9.62 -18.12 -6.76
N LYS A 151 -10.51 -19.07 -6.42
CA LYS A 151 -11.83 -19.19 -7.08
C LYS A 151 -12.94 -18.38 -6.39
N SER A 152 -12.89 -18.28 -5.07
CA SER A 152 -13.91 -17.63 -4.24
C SER A 152 -13.37 -17.45 -2.83
N ASN A 153 -13.42 -16.21 -2.34
CA ASN A 153 -12.91 -15.84 -1.04
C ASN A 153 -13.94 -15.01 -0.25
N ALA A 154 -15.06 -15.64 0.11
CA ALA A 154 -16.13 -14.98 0.86
C ALA A 154 -15.67 -14.39 2.22
N PRO A 155 -14.76 -15.03 2.99
CA PRO A 155 -14.18 -14.41 4.18
C PRO A 155 -13.46 -13.10 3.89
N TYR A 156 -12.64 -13.04 2.83
CA TYR A 156 -11.96 -11.80 2.44
C TYR A 156 -12.94 -10.70 2.01
N VAL A 157 -14.00 -11.04 1.26
CA VAL A 157 -15.05 -10.06 0.91
C VAL A 157 -15.71 -9.48 2.17
N LYS A 158 -16.04 -10.33 3.15
CA LYS A 158 -16.61 -9.85 4.42
C LYS A 158 -15.62 -8.96 5.18
N TYR A 159 -14.36 -9.38 5.23
CA TYR A 159 -13.27 -8.67 5.89
C TYR A 159 -13.06 -7.28 5.27
N LEU A 160 -12.81 -7.20 3.96
CA LEU A 160 -12.53 -5.96 3.24
C LEU A 160 -13.73 -4.99 3.27
N ASN A 161 -14.96 -5.50 3.17
CA ASN A 161 -16.16 -4.65 3.33
C ASN A 161 -16.25 -4.07 4.75
N ALA A 162 -15.94 -4.85 5.78
CA ALA A 162 -16.05 -4.38 7.16
C ALA A 162 -14.96 -3.38 7.53
N THR A 163 -13.72 -3.57 7.05
CA THR A 163 -12.61 -2.64 7.30
C THR A 163 -12.74 -1.36 6.47
N SER A 164 -13.24 -1.44 5.22
CA SER A 164 -13.57 -0.23 4.44
C SER A 164 -14.68 0.59 5.09
N GLN A 165 -15.77 -0.04 5.53
CA GLN A 165 -16.83 0.62 6.29
C GLN A 165 -16.35 1.26 7.59
N ASN A 166 -15.25 0.78 8.17
CA ASN A 166 -14.67 1.39 9.36
C ASN A 166 -14.04 2.74 9.03
N VAL A 167 -13.13 2.78 8.05
CA VAL A 167 -12.43 4.02 7.68
C VAL A 167 -13.37 5.03 6.99
N GLU A 168 -14.42 4.57 6.32
CA GLU A 168 -15.48 5.43 5.78
C GLU A 168 -16.21 6.21 6.88
N LYS A 169 -16.52 5.57 8.02
CA LYS A 169 -17.14 6.24 9.17
C LYS A 169 -16.25 7.33 9.78
N MET A 170 -14.94 7.22 9.56
CA MET A 170 -13.96 8.22 9.97
C MET A 170 -13.79 9.33 8.90
N GLY A 171 -14.48 9.25 7.77
CA GLY A 171 -14.45 10.22 6.68
C GLY A 171 -13.38 9.97 5.62
N PHE A 172 -12.77 8.78 5.58
CA PHE A 172 -11.81 8.40 4.55
C PHE A 172 -12.48 7.72 3.36
N ILE A 173 -11.94 7.94 2.18
CA ILE A 173 -12.18 7.07 1.03
C ILE A 173 -11.25 5.84 1.16
N PRO A 174 -11.78 4.61 1.20
CA PRO A 174 -10.97 3.41 1.35
C PRO A 174 -10.22 3.08 0.05
N GLU A 175 -8.97 2.62 0.18
CA GLU A 175 -8.16 2.07 -0.91
C GLU A 175 -7.68 0.66 -0.57
N ALA A 176 -7.46 -0.19 -1.57
CA ALA A 176 -6.92 -1.53 -1.39
C ALA A 176 -6.24 -2.06 -2.67
N TRP A 177 -5.24 -2.92 -2.49
CA TRP A 177 -4.56 -3.62 -3.60
C TRP A 177 -5.51 -4.60 -4.32
N ASN A 178 -5.20 -4.92 -5.58
CA ASN A 178 -6.12 -5.63 -6.45
C ASN A 178 -6.19 -7.17 -6.28
N ASP A 179 -5.30 -7.77 -5.51
CA ASP A 179 -5.06 -9.22 -5.45
C ASP A 179 -6.31 -10.02 -5.01
N GLY A 180 -7.04 -9.50 -4.02
CA GLY A 180 -8.25 -10.14 -3.50
C GLY A 180 -9.53 -9.89 -4.32
N PHE A 181 -9.45 -9.11 -5.41
CA PHE A 181 -10.61 -8.78 -6.24
C PHE A 181 -10.88 -9.88 -7.27
N LEU A 182 -11.67 -10.87 -6.87
CA LEU A 182 -12.04 -11.99 -7.74
C LEU A 182 -13.23 -11.65 -8.65
N ASN A 183 -13.19 -12.18 -9.87
CA ASN A 183 -14.26 -12.09 -10.87
C ASN A 183 -15.63 -12.53 -10.35
N SER A 184 -15.66 -13.51 -9.43
CA SER A 184 -16.87 -14.11 -8.85
C SER A 184 -17.47 -13.30 -7.70
N SER A 185 -16.73 -12.33 -7.14
CA SER A 185 -17.13 -11.57 -5.95
C SER A 185 -17.27 -10.07 -6.18
N LEU A 186 -16.97 -9.54 -7.37
CA LEU A 186 -17.00 -8.10 -7.66
C LEU A 186 -18.31 -7.42 -7.25
N SER A 187 -19.47 -8.05 -7.45
CA SER A 187 -20.77 -7.46 -7.08
C SER A 187 -21.03 -7.37 -5.57
N LYS A 188 -20.25 -8.09 -4.76
CA LYS A 188 -20.41 -8.17 -3.29
C LYS A 188 -19.47 -7.24 -2.52
N LEU A 189 -18.44 -6.73 -3.19
CA LEU A 189 -17.46 -5.82 -2.62
C LEU A 189 -18.01 -4.39 -2.54
N ASN A 190 -17.65 -3.66 -1.49
CA ASN A 190 -17.96 -2.24 -1.33
C ASN A 190 -17.44 -1.45 -2.55
N LYS A 191 -18.31 -0.65 -3.17
CA LYS A 191 -18.02 0.09 -4.42
C LYS A 191 -17.30 1.41 -4.19
N ASP A 192 -17.26 1.87 -2.95
CA ASP A 192 -16.57 3.09 -2.56
C ASP A 192 -15.05 2.88 -2.41
N ILE A 193 -14.60 1.61 -2.39
CA ILE A 193 -13.17 1.26 -2.43
C ILE A 193 -12.59 1.67 -3.79
N GLN A 194 -11.52 2.48 -3.75
CA GLN A 194 -10.68 2.72 -4.92
C GLN A 194 -9.58 1.64 -4.97
N VAL A 195 -9.45 0.97 -6.12
CA VAL A 195 -8.50 -0.15 -6.25
C VAL A 195 -7.16 0.36 -6.75
N THR A 196 -6.09 0.16 -5.96
CA THR A 196 -4.71 0.39 -6.38
C THR A 196 -4.23 -0.84 -7.16
N TYR A 197 -4.13 -0.69 -8.48
CA TYR A 197 -3.94 -1.82 -9.39
C TYR A 197 -2.49 -1.91 -9.86
N TRP A 198 -1.73 -2.84 -9.30
CA TRP A 198 -0.30 -2.97 -9.56
C TRP A 198 0.03 -4.06 -10.59
N SER A 199 -0.64 -5.22 -10.51
CA SER A 199 -0.34 -6.37 -11.35
C SER A 199 -1.52 -7.34 -11.44
N TRP A 200 -1.83 -7.85 -12.65
CA TRP A 200 -2.93 -8.81 -12.81
C TRP A 200 -2.61 -10.20 -12.24
N THR A 201 -1.32 -10.51 -12.15
CA THR A 201 -0.84 -11.82 -11.70
C THR A 201 -0.02 -11.72 -10.42
N ALA A 202 0.14 -10.53 -9.85
CA ALA A 202 1.11 -10.27 -8.78
C ALA A 202 2.48 -10.86 -9.14
N ASP A 203 2.94 -10.47 -10.33
CA ASP A 203 4.20 -10.91 -10.97
C ASP A 203 4.40 -12.44 -11.12
N GLN A 204 3.34 -13.26 -10.96
CA GLN A 204 3.44 -14.71 -11.13
C GLN A 204 3.31 -15.13 -12.59
N HIS A 205 4.15 -16.08 -13.00
CA HIS A 205 4.13 -16.68 -14.33
C HIS A 205 3.63 -18.13 -14.34
N GLY A 206 3.61 -18.76 -15.51
CA GLY A 206 3.30 -20.18 -15.66
C GLY A 206 1.86 -20.55 -15.30
N SER A 207 1.68 -21.69 -14.63
CA SER A 207 0.36 -22.21 -14.25
C SER A 207 -0.36 -21.31 -13.25
N LEU A 208 0.37 -20.77 -12.25
CA LEU A 208 -0.18 -19.88 -11.24
C LEU A 208 -0.63 -18.54 -11.84
N GLY A 209 0.20 -17.93 -12.70
CA GLY A 209 -0.17 -16.71 -13.42
C GLY A 209 -1.44 -16.89 -14.26
N LYS A 210 -1.53 -17.98 -15.04
CA LYS A 210 -2.74 -18.32 -15.82
C LYS A 210 -3.97 -18.54 -14.92
N GLN A 211 -3.77 -19.12 -13.73
CA GLN A 211 -4.84 -19.31 -12.76
C GLN A 211 -5.33 -17.97 -12.19
N ARG A 212 -4.42 -17.06 -11.83
CA ARG A 212 -4.75 -15.70 -11.38
C ARG A 212 -5.50 -14.94 -12.48
N GLN A 213 -5.00 -14.89 -13.71
CA GLN A 213 -5.72 -14.23 -14.83
C GLN A 213 -7.13 -14.78 -15.07
N LYS A 214 -7.36 -16.07 -14.83
CA LYS A 214 -8.68 -16.68 -14.96
C LYS A 214 -9.66 -16.18 -13.91
N TYR A 215 -9.23 -16.00 -12.66
CA TYR A 215 -10.14 -15.74 -11.54
C TYR A 215 -10.04 -14.34 -10.94
N TRP A 216 -8.88 -13.69 -10.97
CA TRP A 216 -8.68 -12.31 -10.55
C TRP A 216 -9.25 -11.35 -11.59
N ALA A 217 -9.77 -10.22 -11.13
CA ALA A 217 -10.33 -9.21 -12.00
C ALA A 217 -9.23 -8.40 -12.69
N SER A 218 -9.37 -8.23 -14.00
CA SER A 218 -8.55 -7.26 -14.74
C SER A 218 -8.97 -5.83 -14.40
N MET A 219 -8.09 -4.85 -14.57
CA MET A 219 -8.44 -3.43 -14.36
C MET A 219 -9.67 -2.99 -15.19
N PRO A 220 -9.79 -3.31 -16.51
CA PRO A 220 -10.98 -2.96 -17.27
C PRO A 220 -12.27 -3.59 -16.71
N LYS A 221 -12.17 -4.78 -16.12
CA LYS A 221 -13.32 -5.45 -15.53
C LYS A 221 -13.74 -4.81 -14.21
N LEU A 222 -12.79 -4.35 -13.39
CA LEU A 222 -13.09 -3.54 -12.20
C LEU A 222 -13.84 -2.26 -12.58
N ILE A 223 -13.32 -1.51 -13.55
CA ILE A 223 -13.96 -0.29 -14.08
C ILE A 223 -15.38 -0.58 -14.58
N LYS A 224 -15.57 -1.65 -15.35
CA LYS A 224 -16.90 -2.07 -15.84
C LYS A 224 -17.88 -2.39 -14.71
N HIS A 225 -17.39 -2.83 -13.56
CA HIS A 225 -18.20 -3.12 -12.36
C HIS A 225 -18.31 -1.93 -11.39
N GLY A 226 -17.95 -0.72 -11.85
CA GLY A 226 -18.19 0.54 -11.12
C GLY A 226 -17.09 0.96 -10.18
N PHE A 227 -15.99 0.21 -10.07
CA PHE A 227 -14.85 0.63 -9.24
C PHE A 227 -14.10 1.78 -9.88
N LYS A 228 -13.58 2.67 -9.03
CA LYS A 228 -12.50 3.58 -9.39
C LYS A 228 -11.17 2.86 -9.21
N VAL A 229 -10.23 3.11 -10.09
CA VAL A 229 -8.92 2.45 -10.05
C VAL A 229 -7.80 3.48 -10.12
N LEU A 230 -6.71 3.22 -9.41
CA LEU A 230 -5.44 3.89 -9.61
C LEU A 230 -4.47 2.93 -10.30
N ASN A 231 -3.74 3.42 -11.29
CA ASN A 231 -2.76 2.60 -12.00
C ASN A 231 -1.39 2.64 -11.28
N TYR A 232 -0.97 1.49 -10.76
CA TYR A 232 0.28 1.26 -10.05
C TYR A 232 1.19 0.28 -10.83
N ASN A 233 0.98 0.12 -12.14
CA ASN A 233 1.69 -0.82 -13.03
C ASN A 233 3.16 -1.04 -12.61
N ASP A 234 3.41 -2.23 -12.06
CA ASP A 234 4.69 -2.66 -11.52
C ASP A 234 5.87 -2.40 -12.47
N TYR A 235 5.71 -2.71 -13.74
CA TYR A 235 6.78 -2.62 -14.73
C TYR A 235 7.35 -1.19 -14.88
N TYR A 236 6.46 -0.18 -14.99
CA TYR A 236 6.88 1.19 -15.24
C TYR A 236 6.92 2.07 -14.00
N LEU A 237 6.11 1.74 -12.99
CA LEU A 237 5.84 2.63 -11.86
C LEU A 237 6.49 2.15 -10.56
N TYR A 238 7.09 0.96 -10.53
CA TYR A 238 7.89 0.54 -9.37
C TYR A 238 9.35 0.95 -9.54
N PHE A 239 9.88 1.56 -8.49
CA PHE A 239 11.29 1.85 -8.32
C PHE A 239 11.81 1.00 -7.15
N ASN A 240 12.19 -0.24 -7.44
CA ASN A 240 12.69 -1.17 -6.42
C ASN A 240 14.12 -0.80 -6.04
N LEU A 241 14.34 -0.40 -4.78
CA LEU A 241 15.63 0.05 -4.30
C LEU A 241 16.63 -1.11 -4.24
N SER A 242 17.70 -0.97 -5.01
CA SER A 242 18.88 -1.83 -4.97
C SER A 242 20.08 -1.06 -5.50
N LYS A 243 21.31 -1.48 -5.16
CA LYS A 243 22.54 -0.83 -5.66
C LYS A 243 22.56 -0.75 -7.21
N ALA A 244 22.00 -1.76 -7.87
CA ALA A 244 21.89 -1.80 -9.32
C ALA A 244 20.86 -0.77 -9.84
N ASN A 245 19.65 -0.75 -9.28
CA ASN A 245 18.54 0.08 -9.77
C ASN A 245 18.77 1.58 -9.54
N ILE A 246 19.46 1.96 -8.45
CA ILE A 246 19.81 3.37 -8.21
C ILE A 246 20.98 3.87 -9.08
N SER A 247 21.61 3.01 -9.87
CA SER A 247 22.69 3.42 -10.75
C SER A 247 22.17 4.39 -11.82
N LYS A 248 22.98 5.40 -12.17
CA LYS A 248 22.61 6.41 -13.17
C LYS A 248 22.17 5.80 -14.50
N LYS A 249 22.81 4.69 -14.93
CA LYS A 249 22.46 3.95 -16.15
C LYS A 249 21.04 3.39 -16.06
N ASN A 250 20.71 2.65 -15.00
CA ASN A 250 19.40 2.01 -14.87
C ASN A 250 18.30 3.04 -14.64
N VAL A 251 18.55 4.08 -13.84
CA VAL A 251 17.61 5.20 -13.69
C VAL A 251 17.33 5.89 -15.02
N ASN A 252 18.35 6.15 -15.84
CA ASN A 252 18.15 6.74 -17.17
C ASN A 252 17.36 5.81 -18.10
N TYR A 253 17.61 4.51 -18.04
CA TYR A 253 16.83 3.52 -18.80
C TYR A 253 15.36 3.54 -18.38
N MET A 254 15.05 3.39 -17.09
CA MET A 254 13.66 3.41 -16.58
C MET A 254 12.93 4.70 -16.98
N ILE A 255 13.61 5.85 -16.91
CA ILE A 255 13.06 7.14 -17.35
C ILE A 255 12.79 7.15 -18.86
N SER A 256 13.74 6.68 -19.67
CA SER A 256 13.60 6.67 -21.14
C SER A 256 12.45 5.77 -21.57
N ASP A 257 12.38 4.59 -20.97
CA ASP A 257 11.39 3.56 -21.26
C ASP A 257 9.97 4.00 -20.86
N MET A 258 9.82 4.53 -19.63
CA MET A 258 8.56 5.13 -19.18
C MET A 258 8.12 6.30 -20.08
N LYS A 259 9.04 7.18 -20.50
CA LYS A 259 8.73 8.26 -21.45
C LYS A 259 8.28 7.73 -22.79
N GLN A 260 8.87 6.64 -23.27
CA GLN A 260 8.53 6.12 -24.59
C GLN A 260 7.16 5.43 -24.60
N TYR A 261 6.84 4.67 -23.55
CA TYR A 261 5.74 3.70 -23.62
C TYR A 261 4.63 3.91 -22.60
N TRP A 262 4.93 4.41 -21.40
CA TRP A 262 3.94 4.42 -20.32
C TRP A 262 2.82 5.45 -20.52
N LYS A 263 1.57 5.03 -20.41
CA LYS A 263 0.38 5.90 -20.40
C LYS A 263 -0.55 5.44 -19.28
N PRO A 264 -1.46 6.29 -18.76
CA PRO A 264 -2.36 5.88 -17.67
C PRO A 264 -3.20 4.63 -17.98
N THR A 265 -3.46 4.32 -19.25
CA THR A 265 -4.17 3.10 -19.64
C THR A 265 -3.29 1.85 -19.80
N LEU A 266 -1.98 1.94 -19.56
CA LEU A 266 -1.04 0.81 -19.56
C LEU A 266 -0.90 0.25 -18.13
N TRP A 267 -1.65 -0.80 -17.82
CA TRP A 267 -1.94 -1.24 -16.45
C TRP A 267 -1.41 -2.63 -16.05
N HIS A 268 -0.83 -3.39 -16.98
CA HIS A 268 -0.26 -4.70 -16.69
C HIS A 268 0.94 -4.96 -17.59
N ASN A 269 2.11 -5.14 -16.98
CA ASN A 269 3.39 -5.33 -17.65
C ASN A 269 3.71 -4.17 -18.62
N ASP A 270 4.49 -4.48 -19.65
CA ASP A 270 4.98 -3.58 -20.69
C ASP A 270 4.13 -3.55 -21.98
N ASN A 271 3.07 -4.36 -22.08
CA ASN A 271 2.35 -4.61 -23.32
C ASN A 271 1.06 -3.78 -23.47
N ASP A 272 0.72 -3.42 -24.71
CA ASP A 272 -0.45 -2.60 -25.02
C ASP A 272 -1.75 -3.22 -24.47
N THR A 273 -2.57 -2.37 -23.88
CA THR A 273 -3.81 -2.81 -23.25
C THR A 273 -4.99 -2.52 -24.17
N THR A 274 -6.04 -3.31 -24.04
CA THR A 274 -7.31 -3.04 -24.73
C THR A 274 -8.03 -1.80 -24.17
N LEU A 275 -7.53 -1.20 -23.08
CA LEU A 275 -8.11 -0.04 -22.44
C LEU A 275 -7.67 1.23 -23.19
N LYS A 276 -8.59 1.78 -23.98
CA LYS A 276 -8.35 3.00 -24.79
C LYS A 276 -8.83 4.29 -24.13
N SER A 277 -9.46 4.21 -22.96
CA SER A 277 -10.04 5.35 -22.25
C SER A 277 -9.59 5.37 -20.81
N LYS A 278 -9.38 6.59 -20.27
CA LYS A 278 -9.11 6.80 -18.84
C LYS A 278 -10.36 6.80 -17.97
N ARG A 279 -11.56 6.66 -18.55
CA ARG A 279 -12.80 6.67 -17.76
C ARG A 279 -12.75 5.56 -16.71
N GLY A 280 -12.82 5.94 -15.44
CA GLY A 280 -12.72 5.01 -14.29
C GLY A 280 -11.33 4.94 -13.66
N ILE A 281 -10.28 5.42 -14.36
CA ILE A 281 -8.95 5.63 -13.80
C ILE A 281 -8.93 7.00 -13.12
N VAL A 282 -8.73 7.03 -11.81
CA VAL A 282 -8.77 8.26 -10.99
C VAL A 282 -7.39 8.76 -10.59
N GLY A 283 -6.34 8.01 -10.90
CA GLY A 283 -4.96 8.40 -10.68
C GLY A 283 -3.98 7.32 -11.10
N SER A 284 -2.71 7.61 -10.88
CA SER A 284 -1.60 6.67 -10.96
C SER A 284 -0.63 7.00 -9.83
N SER A 285 0.24 6.07 -9.46
CA SER A 285 1.30 6.33 -8.49
C SER A 285 2.59 5.61 -8.86
N VAL A 286 3.71 6.21 -8.49
CA VAL A 286 5.01 5.53 -8.45
C VAL A 286 5.23 4.99 -7.04
N SER A 287 5.67 3.74 -6.94
CA SER A 287 6.01 3.07 -5.67
C SER A 287 7.52 2.90 -5.54
N LEU A 288 8.08 3.25 -4.38
CA LEU A 288 9.49 3.03 -4.05
C LEU A 288 9.57 1.91 -3.02
N TRP A 289 9.93 0.70 -3.44
CA TRP A 289 10.01 -0.47 -2.56
C TRP A 289 11.43 -0.68 -2.02
N ALA A 290 11.54 -1.03 -0.75
CA ALA A 290 12.81 -1.06 -0.01
C ALA A 290 13.31 -2.47 0.35
N ASP A 291 12.77 -3.52 -0.28
CA ASP A 291 13.09 -4.93 0.02
C ASP A 291 14.58 -5.24 -0.03
N ALA A 292 15.27 -4.68 -1.02
CA ALA A 292 16.69 -4.86 -1.28
C ALA A 292 17.51 -3.56 -1.09
N ALA A 293 16.97 -2.59 -0.34
CA ALA A 293 17.62 -1.29 -0.15
C ALA A 293 18.99 -1.41 0.54
N GLY A 294 19.15 -2.38 1.45
CA GLY A 294 20.41 -2.63 2.14
C GLY A 294 20.91 -1.38 2.89
N SER A 295 22.07 -0.86 2.49
CA SER A 295 22.71 0.32 3.10
C SER A 295 22.47 1.62 2.33
N ILE A 296 21.50 1.65 1.41
CA ILE A 296 21.17 2.87 0.65
C ILE A 296 20.54 3.88 1.61
N THR A 297 21.08 5.09 1.67
CA THR A 297 20.58 6.15 2.57
C THR A 297 19.39 6.90 1.96
N ASP A 298 18.58 7.55 2.79
CA ASP A 298 17.46 8.39 2.34
C ASP A 298 17.89 9.46 1.31
N GLN A 299 19.08 10.03 1.49
CA GLN A 299 19.65 11.00 0.55
C GLN A 299 19.95 10.35 -0.81
N GLN A 300 20.50 9.13 -0.83
CA GLN A 300 20.75 8.38 -2.06
C GLN A 300 19.42 7.99 -2.73
N VAL A 301 18.42 7.55 -1.96
CA VAL A 301 17.06 7.27 -2.46
C VAL A 301 16.49 8.51 -3.14
N TYR A 302 16.52 9.67 -2.47
CA TYR A 302 16.01 10.93 -3.00
C TYR A 302 16.77 11.36 -4.27
N GLN A 303 18.10 11.26 -4.27
CA GLN A 303 18.92 11.64 -5.42
C GLN A 303 18.67 10.75 -6.64
N ALA A 304 18.52 9.44 -6.44
CA ALA A 304 18.30 8.48 -7.51
C ALA A 304 16.87 8.53 -8.06
N SER A 305 15.86 8.75 -7.21
CA SER A 305 14.45 8.69 -7.61
C SER A 305 13.88 10.04 -8.08
N ASN A 306 14.45 11.18 -7.73
CA ASN A 306 13.81 12.49 -7.99
C ASN A 306 13.45 12.72 -9.47
N LYS A 307 14.34 12.38 -10.40
CA LYS A 307 14.13 12.62 -11.83
C LYS A 307 13.12 11.63 -12.39
N PHE A 308 13.11 10.41 -11.85
CA PHE A 308 12.12 9.39 -12.18
C PHE A 308 10.73 9.84 -11.74
N ILE A 309 10.56 10.24 -10.49
CA ILE A 309 9.27 10.72 -9.93
C ILE A 309 8.78 11.97 -10.68
N LYS A 310 9.65 12.96 -10.93
CA LYS A 310 9.29 14.16 -11.71
C LYS A 310 8.86 13.83 -13.13
N THR A 311 9.54 12.87 -13.76
CA THR A 311 9.16 12.41 -15.11
C THR A 311 7.78 11.76 -15.06
N PHE A 312 7.53 10.87 -14.11
CA PHE A 312 6.22 10.24 -13.92
C PHE A 312 5.12 11.29 -13.73
N LEU A 313 5.30 12.23 -12.79
CA LEU A 313 4.29 13.25 -12.50
C LEU A 313 3.95 14.06 -13.76
N LYS A 314 4.96 14.45 -14.54
CA LYS A 314 4.75 15.15 -15.81
C LYS A 314 3.99 14.30 -16.84
N LEU A 315 4.34 13.03 -16.98
CA LEU A 315 3.65 12.12 -17.89
C LEU A 315 2.21 11.84 -17.46
N ALA A 316 1.95 11.72 -16.16
CA ALA A 316 0.61 11.49 -15.62
C ALA A 316 -0.32 12.71 -15.81
N GLU A 317 0.25 13.92 -15.79
CA GLU A 317 -0.46 15.15 -16.12
C GLU A 317 -0.73 15.28 -17.63
N ASP A 318 0.29 15.01 -18.47
CA ASP A 318 0.22 15.26 -19.91
C ASP A 318 -0.57 14.20 -20.69
N ARG A 319 -0.58 12.94 -20.24
CA ARG A 319 -1.08 11.78 -21.00
C ARG A 319 -2.45 11.36 -20.63
#